data_AF-A0A261A5H1-F1
#
_entry.id   AF-A0A261A5H1-F1
#
_cell.length_a   1.000
_cell.length_b   1.000
_cell.length_c   1.000
_cell.angle_alpha   90.00
_cell.angle_beta   90.00
_cell.angle_gamma   90.00
#
_symmetry.space_group_name_H-M   'P 1'
#
loop_
_entity.id
_entity.type
_entity.pdbx_description
1 polymer ?
#
loop_
_entity_poly.entity_id
_entity_poly.type
_entity_poly.pdbx_seq_one_letter_code
_entity_poly.pdbx_strand_id
1 'polypeptide(L)'
;MSRSKPLAYQSAKAVLEHISFGKRKHLYAICPAIRKMEEILPYHLELVELFSIADCFFLIVDSFKFCFGEYEGNCIIMINLSTAALRRIRLTCLEPKKAVEKFVLYNLSREGTRIKTVDLITGPEFIKKCIPIDIKNLIVKATSEWFPTNIPVENVAVEIPGRIAERINTEIVSEWNRESIRIESWMKSEEVADYCNKVSKRTDSPIGSRLMARHNSPVEFLFDILHSNMNARKTVLNGRECATIAIDESTELNVYSSTDNHHYVVVEVCARGTAVDQV
;
A
#
# COMPACT_ATOMS: atom_id res chain seq x y z
N MET A 1 -48.31 0.27 19.21
CA MET A 1 -46.88 0.20 18.84
C MET A 1 -46.21 1.47 19.33
N SER A 2 -45.24 1.40 20.25
CA SER A 2 -44.49 2.60 20.64
C SER A 2 -43.72 3.12 19.42
N ARG A 3 -43.83 4.42 19.15
CA ARG A 3 -42.97 5.07 18.14
C ARG A 3 -41.54 5.02 18.69
N SER A 4 -40.74 4.10 18.17
CA SER A 4 -39.29 4.09 18.42
C SER A 4 -38.75 5.48 18.10
N LYS A 5 -38.15 6.15 19.08
CA LYS A 5 -37.55 7.46 18.86
C LYS A 5 -36.43 7.31 17.80
N PRO A 6 -36.34 8.20 16.80
CA PRO A 6 -35.26 8.17 15.84
C PRO A 6 -33.92 8.37 16.56
N LEU A 7 -32.85 7.77 16.03
CA LEU A 7 -31.51 7.99 16.54
C LEU A 7 -31.16 9.49 16.47
N ALA A 8 -30.51 10.00 17.51
CA ALA A 8 -29.92 11.32 17.47
C ALA A 8 -28.82 11.37 16.39
N TYR A 9 -28.55 12.56 15.85
CA TYR A 9 -27.60 12.76 14.76
C TYR A 9 -26.23 12.10 15.02
N GLN A 10 -25.66 12.31 16.21
CA GLN A 10 -24.35 11.74 16.57
C GLN A 10 -24.39 10.21 16.69
N SER A 11 -25.47 9.65 17.22
CA SER A 11 -25.65 8.20 17.30
C SER A 11 -25.79 7.58 15.91
N ALA A 12 -26.56 8.22 15.02
CA ALA A 12 -26.67 7.78 13.63
C ALA A 12 -25.32 7.84 12.91
N LYS A 13 -24.52 8.89 13.15
CA LYS A 13 -23.16 9.04 12.62
C LYS A 13 -22.26 7.87 13.04
N ALA A 14 -22.17 7.61 14.33
CA ALA A 14 -21.34 6.53 14.87
C ALA A 14 -21.76 5.14 14.35
N VAL A 15 -23.08 4.90 14.24
CA VAL A 15 -23.60 3.65 13.68
C VAL A 15 -23.23 3.53 12.20
N LEU A 16 -23.42 4.59 11.41
CA LEU A 16 -23.11 4.56 9.97
C LEU A 16 -21.63 4.33 9.69
N GLU A 17 -20.71 4.86 10.50
CA GLU A 17 -19.27 4.62 10.34
C GLU A 17 -18.90 3.13 10.44
N HIS A 18 -19.61 2.36 11.27
CA HIS A 18 -19.35 0.93 11.48
C HIS A 18 -20.15 0.01 10.55
N ILE A 19 -21.03 0.55 9.70
CA ILE A 19 -21.78 -0.24 8.73
C ILE A 19 -20.90 -0.46 7.49
N SER A 20 -20.87 -1.70 7.00
CA SER A 20 -20.16 -2.08 5.76
C SER A 20 -20.55 -1.18 4.57
N PHE A 21 -19.59 -0.91 3.68
CA PHE A 21 -19.78 -0.08 2.49
C PHE A 21 -21.08 -0.37 1.72
N GLY A 22 -21.34 -1.65 1.40
CA GLY A 22 -22.53 -2.05 0.64
C GLY A 22 -23.86 -1.71 1.33
N LYS A 23 -23.96 -1.99 2.63
CA LYS A 23 -25.16 -1.66 3.42
C LYS A 23 -25.38 -0.15 3.47
N ARG A 24 -24.32 0.66 3.58
CA ARG A 24 -24.42 2.13 3.54
C ARG A 24 -24.94 2.61 2.18
N LYS A 25 -24.46 2.06 1.06
CA LYS A 25 -24.98 2.40 -0.27
C LYS A 25 -26.44 2.00 -0.46
N HIS A 26 -26.85 0.86 0.09
CA HIS A 26 -28.25 0.46 0.09
C HIS A 26 -29.12 1.45 0.88
N LEU A 27 -28.70 1.78 2.11
CA LEU A 27 -29.39 2.76 2.96
C LEU A 27 -29.46 4.14 2.30
N TYR A 28 -28.39 4.60 1.66
CA TYR A 28 -28.33 5.86 0.92
C TYR A 28 -29.41 5.95 -0.18
N ALA A 29 -29.64 4.83 -0.87
CA ALA A 29 -30.64 4.75 -1.93
C ALA A 29 -32.08 4.84 -1.39
N ILE A 30 -32.37 4.14 -0.29
CA ILE A 30 -33.74 4.02 0.25
C ILE A 30 -34.10 5.07 1.32
N CYS A 31 -33.11 5.70 1.95
CA CYS A 31 -33.30 6.62 3.07
C CYS A 31 -32.65 7.99 2.78
N PRO A 32 -33.42 8.97 2.25
CA PRO A 32 -32.89 10.30 1.95
C PRO A 32 -32.30 11.03 3.15
N ALA A 33 -32.81 10.76 4.36
CA ALA A 33 -32.39 11.43 5.59
C ALA A 33 -30.91 11.22 5.95
N ILE A 34 -30.30 10.10 5.52
CA ILE A 34 -28.90 9.81 5.82
C ILE A 34 -27.93 10.28 4.74
N ARG A 35 -28.40 10.74 3.57
CA ARG A 35 -27.54 11.02 2.40
C ARG A 35 -26.42 12.01 2.70
N LYS A 36 -26.76 13.12 3.36
CA LYS A 36 -25.77 14.14 3.77
C LYS A 36 -24.74 13.61 4.76
N MET A 37 -25.15 12.71 5.66
CA MET A 37 -24.21 12.07 6.59
C MET A 37 -23.31 11.10 5.81
N GLU A 38 -23.91 10.24 5.01
CA GLU A 38 -23.21 9.27 4.19
C GLU A 38 -22.17 9.89 3.26
N GLU A 39 -22.41 11.08 2.74
CA GLU A 39 -21.49 11.80 1.85
C GLU A 39 -20.17 12.19 2.52
N ILE A 40 -20.20 12.49 3.82
CA ILE A 40 -19.03 13.01 4.55
C ILE A 40 -18.34 11.96 5.42
N LEU A 41 -19.02 10.85 5.74
CA LEU A 41 -18.48 9.88 6.69
C LEU A 41 -17.37 9.01 6.08
N PRO A 42 -16.27 8.79 6.81
CA PRO A 42 -15.20 7.90 6.37
C PRO A 42 -15.67 6.45 6.29
N TYR A 43 -14.88 5.62 5.63
CA TYR A 43 -15.07 4.17 5.64
C TYR A 43 -13.98 3.45 6.43
N HIS A 44 -14.36 2.29 6.97
CA HIS A 44 -13.44 1.27 7.45
C HIS A 44 -13.57 0.08 6.51
N LEU A 45 -12.66 -0.02 5.55
CA LEU A 45 -12.70 -1.02 4.48
C LEU A 45 -11.71 -2.14 4.78
N GLU A 46 -12.12 -3.38 4.49
CA GLU A 46 -11.23 -4.53 4.60
C GLU A 46 -10.35 -4.64 3.36
N LEU A 47 -10.91 -4.40 2.17
CA LEU A 47 -10.22 -4.57 0.90
C LEU A 47 -10.57 -3.47 -0.10
N VAL A 48 -9.55 -2.89 -0.71
CA VAL A 48 -9.67 -2.15 -1.97
C VAL A 48 -8.70 -2.73 -3.00
N GLU A 49 -9.22 -3.24 -4.11
CA GLU A 49 -8.40 -3.67 -5.24
C GLU A 49 -8.69 -2.77 -6.44
N LEU A 50 -7.66 -2.25 -7.09
CA LEU A 50 -7.80 -1.39 -8.26
C LEU A 50 -6.87 -1.86 -9.37
N PHE A 51 -7.46 -2.16 -10.52
CA PHE A 51 -6.68 -2.58 -11.68
C PHE A 51 -7.30 -2.23 -13.02
N SER A 52 -6.50 -2.37 -14.07
CA SER A 52 -6.92 -2.13 -15.44
C SER A 52 -6.54 -3.30 -16.35
N ILE A 53 -7.39 -3.58 -17.33
CA ILE A 53 -7.12 -4.54 -18.40
C ILE A 53 -7.58 -3.89 -19.70
N ALA A 54 -6.65 -3.63 -20.62
CA ALA A 54 -6.89 -2.78 -21.78
C ALA A 54 -7.53 -1.43 -21.33
N ASP A 55 -8.62 -1.01 -21.95
CA ASP A 55 -9.31 0.26 -21.63
C ASP A 55 -10.39 0.12 -20.53
N CYS A 56 -10.41 -1.01 -19.82
CA CYS A 56 -11.36 -1.26 -18.74
C CYS A 56 -10.69 -1.13 -17.36
N PHE A 57 -11.36 -0.46 -16.44
CA PHE A 57 -10.96 -0.35 -15.04
C PHE A 57 -11.86 -1.19 -14.15
N PHE A 58 -11.25 -1.79 -13.13
CA PHE A 58 -11.91 -2.62 -12.14
C PHE A 58 -11.55 -2.10 -10.76
N LEU A 59 -12.57 -1.83 -9.96
CA LEU A 59 -12.43 -1.46 -8.56
C LEU A 59 -13.21 -2.46 -7.73
N ILE A 60 -12.56 -3.09 -6.77
CA ILE A 60 -13.21 -3.90 -5.75
C ILE A 60 -13.17 -3.11 -4.45
N VAL A 61 -14.31 -2.98 -3.80
CA VAL A 61 -14.45 -2.43 -2.45
C VAL A 61 -15.20 -3.46 -1.61
N ASP A 62 -14.49 -4.08 -0.68
CA ASP A 62 -14.95 -5.24 0.09
C ASP A 62 -15.57 -6.32 -0.84
N SER A 63 -16.87 -6.57 -0.71
CA SER A 63 -17.61 -7.58 -1.47
C SER A 63 -18.23 -7.08 -2.78
N PHE A 64 -17.86 -5.87 -3.24
CA PHE A 64 -18.43 -5.27 -4.46
C PHE A 64 -17.36 -5.01 -5.50
N LYS A 65 -17.57 -5.55 -6.70
CA LYS A 65 -16.76 -5.25 -7.88
C LYS A 65 -17.49 -4.24 -8.77
N PHE A 66 -16.75 -3.23 -9.21
CA PHE A 66 -17.18 -2.20 -10.13
C PHE A 66 -16.34 -2.31 -11.40
N CYS A 67 -17.00 -2.47 -12.54
CA CYS A 67 -16.35 -2.48 -13.84
C CYS A 67 -16.71 -1.18 -14.57
N PHE A 68 -15.69 -0.47 -15.04
CA PHE A 68 -15.78 0.75 -15.82
C PHE A 68 -15.17 0.45 -17.19
N GLY A 69 -16.00 0.39 -18.22
CA GLY A 69 -15.55 0.11 -19.58
C GLY A 69 -16.51 0.69 -20.61
N GLU A 70 -16.11 0.66 -21.87
CA GLU A 70 -16.91 1.14 -23.00
C GLU A 70 -18.00 0.14 -23.40
N TYR A 71 -18.90 -0.18 -22.47
CA TYR A 71 -20.04 -1.07 -22.75
C TYR A 71 -21.31 -0.23 -22.89
N GLU A 72 -21.95 -0.30 -24.06
CA GLU A 72 -23.30 0.25 -24.33
C GLU A 72 -23.53 1.65 -23.71
N GLY A 73 -22.72 2.63 -24.11
CA GLY A 73 -22.86 4.02 -23.63
C GLY A 73 -22.23 4.29 -22.26
N ASN A 74 -21.08 3.66 -21.98
CA ASN A 74 -20.23 3.86 -20.79
C ASN A 74 -20.94 3.60 -19.46
N CYS A 75 -21.61 2.44 -19.37
CA CYS A 75 -22.24 2.02 -18.12
C CYS A 75 -21.23 1.50 -17.09
N ILE A 76 -21.54 1.71 -15.80
CA ILE A 76 -20.81 1.06 -14.70
C ILE A 76 -21.55 -0.25 -14.36
N ILE A 77 -20.82 -1.35 -14.32
CA ILE A 77 -21.36 -2.63 -13.89
C ILE A 77 -20.96 -2.85 -12.43
N MET A 78 -21.94 -3.02 -11.55
CA MET A 78 -21.72 -3.41 -10.16
C MET A 78 -22.06 -4.89 -10.00
N ILE A 79 -21.15 -5.65 -9.39
CA ILE A 79 -21.31 -7.08 -9.10
C ILE A 79 -21.11 -7.26 -7.61
N ASN A 80 -22.10 -7.86 -6.94
CA ASN A 80 -21.94 -8.32 -5.57
C ASN A 80 -21.24 -9.69 -5.59
N LEU A 81 -20.00 -9.75 -5.11
CA LEU A 81 -19.16 -10.95 -5.15
C LEU A 81 -19.69 -12.07 -4.24
N SER A 82 -20.44 -11.75 -3.19
CA SER A 82 -21.02 -12.75 -2.27
C SER A 82 -22.25 -13.46 -2.84
N THR A 83 -22.95 -12.84 -3.78
CA THR A 83 -24.21 -13.38 -4.36
C THR A 83 -24.13 -13.61 -5.86
N ALA A 84 -23.03 -13.20 -6.50
CA ALA A 84 -22.88 -13.08 -7.95
C ALA A 84 -23.97 -12.23 -8.63
N ALA A 85 -24.76 -11.46 -7.87
CA ALA A 85 -25.82 -10.63 -8.41
C ALA A 85 -25.22 -9.45 -9.19
N LEU A 86 -25.63 -9.33 -10.46
CA LEU A 86 -25.21 -8.26 -11.36
C LEU A 86 -26.26 -7.15 -11.39
N ARG A 87 -25.79 -5.91 -11.24
CA ARG A 87 -26.60 -4.71 -11.45
C ARG A 87 -25.89 -3.77 -12.42
N ARG A 88 -26.50 -3.52 -13.57
CA ARG A 88 -26.04 -2.47 -14.49
C ARG A 88 -26.53 -1.13 -13.98
N ILE A 89 -25.62 -0.18 -13.76
CA ILE A 89 -25.96 1.17 -13.32
C ILE A 89 -25.44 2.15 -14.37
N ARG A 90 -26.36 2.85 -15.03
CA ARG A 90 -25.99 3.94 -15.93
C ARG A 90 -25.70 5.19 -15.10
N LEU A 91 -24.47 5.29 -14.60
CA LEU A 91 -24.04 6.38 -13.72
C LEU A 91 -23.47 7.58 -14.48
N THR A 92 -22.95 7.39 -15.70
CA THR A 92 -22.17 8.45 -16.36
C THR A 92 -22.23 8.37 -17.89
N CYS A 93 -22.35 9.51 -18.58
CA CYS A 93 -21.96 9.64 -20.00
C CYS A 93 -20.45 9.92 -20.14
N LEU A 94 -19.65 9.53 -19.15
CA LEU A 94 -18.22 9.83 -19.07
C LEU A 94 -17.41 8.68 -19.64
N GLU A 95 -16.23 9.00 -20.17
CA GLU A 95 -15.18 8.02 -20.50
C GLU A 95 -14.80 7.17 -19.28
N PRO A 96 -14.47 5.87 -19.44
CA PRO A 96 -14.16 4.96 -18.33
C PRO A 96 -13.15 5.50 -17.32
N LYS A 97 -12.02 6.08 -17.79
CA LYS A 97 -10.97 6.64 -16.92
C LYS A 97 -11.51 7.76 -16.01
N LYS A 98 -12.29 8.69 -16.57
CA LYS A 98 -12.91 9.79 -15.82
C LYS A 98 -13.99 9.29 -14.85
N ALA A 99 -14.73 8.25 -15.25
CA ALA A 99 -15.76 7.65 -14.41
C ALA A 99 -15.16 6.97 -13.17
N VAL A 100 -14.10 6.16 -13.35
CA VAL A 100 -13.42 5.52 -12.21
C VAL A 100 -12.71 6.54 -11.33
N GLU A 101 -12.05 7.55 -11.90
CA GLU A 101 -11.40 8.63 -11.14
C GLU A 101 -12.42 9.35 -10.25
N LYS A 102 -13.54 9.79 -10.82
CA LYS A 102 -14.59 10.47 -10.06
C LYS A 102 -15.19 9.56 -8.99
N PHE A 103 -15.35 8.27 -9.28
CA PHE A 103 -15.89 7.31 -8.32
C PHE A 103 -14.93 7.10 -7.14
N VAL A 104 -13.64 6.92 -7.42
CA VAL A 104 -12.58 6.74 -6.41
C VAL A 104 -12.46 7.99 -5.55
N LEU A 105 -12.36 9.17 -6.16
CA LEU A 105 -12.25 10.43 -5.42
C LEU A 105 -13.47 10.71 -4.54
N TYR A 106 -14.68 10.41 -5.02
CA TYR A 106 -15.90 10.66 -4.24
C TYR A 106 -16.08 9.67 -3.06
N ASN A 107 -15.69 8.40 -3.24
CA ASN A 107 -15.93 7.38 -2.23
C ASN A 107 -14.74 7.19 -1.28
N LEU A 108 -13.50 7.20 -1.79
CA LEU A 108 -12.32 6.85 -0.99
C LEU A 108 -11.62 8.08 -0.40
N SER A 109 -11.69 9.25 -1.05
CA SER A 109 -11.02 10.47 -0.56
C SER A 109 -11.83 11.18 0.53
N ARG A 110 -12.01 10.53 1.68
CA ARG A 110 -12.74 11.09 2.83
C ARG A 110 -11.90 11.02 4.09
N GLU A 111 -11.83 12.14 4.81
CA GLU A 111 -10.95 12.29 5.98
C GLU A 111 -11.28 11.22 7.04
N GLY A 112 -10.25 10.52 7.51
CA GLY A 112 -10.39 9.43 8.47
C GLY A 112 -10.73 8.07 7.87
N THR A 113 -10.81 7.94 6.54
CA THR A 113 -10.97 6.64 5.87
C THR A 113 -9.74 5.77 6.13
N ARG A 114 -10.00 4.50 6.47
CA ARG A 114 -8.98 3.50 6.74
C ARG A 114 -9.23 2.26 5.90
N ILE A 115 -8.17 1.70 5.35
CA ILE A 115 -8.23 0.50 4.52
C ILE A 115 -7.22 -0.51 5.06
N LYS A 116 -7.69 -1.71 5.37
CA LYS A 116 -6.82 -2.75 5.89
C LYS A 116 -5.91 -3.32 4.79
N THR A 117 -6.43 -3.60 3.61
CA THR A 117 -5.62 -4.11 2.48
C THR A 117 -5.94 -3.36 1.21
N VAL A 118 -4.90 -2.84 0.56
CA VAL A 118 -4.99 -2.18 -0.75
C VAL A 118 -4.14 -2.95 -1.75
N ASP A 119 -4.78 -3.40 -2.83
CA ASP A 119 -4.13 -4.09 -3.93
C ASP A 119 -4.20 -3.23 -5.19
N LEU A 120 -3.06 -2.68 -5.62
CA LEU A 120 -2.94 -1.85 -6.82
C LEU A 120 -2.25 -2.65 -7.90
N ILE A 121 -2.99 -3.12 -8.91
CA ILE A 121 -2.42 -3.87 -10.02
C ILE A 121 -2.56 -3.01 -11.26
N THR A 122 -1.48 -2.58 -11.92
CA THR A 122 -1.57 -1.56 -12.99
C THR A 122 -2.32 -0.30 -12.52
N GLY A 123 -2.01 0.15 -11.30
CA GLY A 123 -2.71 1.24 -10.62
C GLY A 123 -2.68 2.54 -11.43
N PRO A 124 -3.82 3.20 -11.65
CA PRO A 124 -3.90 4.40 -12.47
C PRO A 124 -3.41 5.64 -11.73
N GLU A 125 -2.70 6.53 -12.42
CA GLU A 125 -2.07 7.75 -11.87
C GLU A 125 -3.00 8.67 -11.05
N PHE A 126 -4.31 8.64 -11.31
CA PHE A 126 -5.25 9.49 -10.59
C PHE A 126 -5.34 9.18 -9.09
N ILE A 127 -4.87 8.01 -8.63
CA ILE A 127 -4.89 7.66 -7.20
C ILE A 127 -4.06 8.61 -6.34
N LYS A 128 -3.01 9.25 -6.91
CA LYS A 128 -2.23 10.30 -6.23
C LYS A 128 -3.04 11.55 -5.90
N LYS A 129 -4.20 11.75 -6.54
CA LYS A 129 -5.10 12.88 -6.28
C LYS A 129 -6.00 12.64 -5.07
N CYS A 130 -5.99 11.43 -4.49
CA CYS A 130 -6.75 11.18 -3.29
C CYS A 130 -6.17 11.98 -2.12
N ILE A 131 -7.01 12.32 -1.15
CA ILE A 131 -6.46 12.76 0.14
C ILE A 131 -5.69 11.59 0.77
N PRO A 132 -4.76 11.85 1.71
CA PRO A 132 -4.05 10.77 2.37
C PRO A 132 -4.99 9.80 3.11
N ILE A 133 -4.74 8.50 2.92
CA ILE A 133 -5.53 7.39 3.48
C ILE A 133 -4.67 6.62 4.48
N ASP A 134 -5.28 6.14 5.57
CA ASP A 134 -4.64 5.21 6.50
C ASP A 134 -4.72 3.78 5.92
N ILE A 135 -3.57 3.21 5.57
CA ILE A 135 -3.46 1.90 4.91
C ILE A 135 -2.58 1.00 5.77
N LYS A 136 -3.10 -0.18 6.13
CA LYS A 136 -2.35 -1.17 6.90
C LYS A 136 -1.44 -2.04 6.03
N ASN A 137 -1.99 -2.62 4.96
CA ASN A 137 -1.28 -3.47 4.03
C ASN A 137 -1.42 -2.92 2.60
N LEU A 138 -0.30 -2.72 1.91
CA LEU A 138 -0.28 -2.23 0.53
C LEU A 138 0.44 -3.25 -0.37
N ILE A 139 -0.26 -3.75 -1.38
CA ILE A 139 0.30 -4.59 -2.44
C ILE A 139 0.30 -3.77 -3.73
N VAL A 140 1.48 -3.54 -4.29
CA VAL A 140 1.66 -2.77 -5.53
C VAL A 140 2.23 -3.68 -6.60
N LYS A 141 1.50 -3.84 -7.70
CA LYS A 141 1.89 -4.66 -8.84
C LYS A 141 1.89 -3.86 -10.13
N ALA A 142 2.98 -3.93 -10.87
CA ALA A 142 3.09 -3.30 -12.20
C ALA A 142 2.70 -1.81 -12.26
N THR A 143 2.94 -1.05 -11.19
CA THR A 143 2.71 0.40 -11.13
C THR A 143 3.66 1.07 -10.15
N SER A 144 3.98 2.34 -10.40
CA SER A 144 4.72 3.26 -9.54
C SER A 144 3.78 4.33 -8.94
N GLU A 145 2.49 4.06 -8.90
CA GLU A 145 1.45 4.94 -8.39
C GLU A 145 0.79 4.29 -7.16
N TRP A 146 0.52 5.06 -6.10
CA TRP A 146 -0.23 4.61 -4.92
C TRP A 146 -0.99 5.76 -4.25
N PHE A 147 -1.87 5.41 -3.31
CA PHE A 147 -2.59 6.39 -2.51
C PHE A 147 -1.62 7.17 -1.60
N PRO A 148 -1.75 8.49 -1.47
CA PRO A 148 -1.03 9.22 -0.45
C PRO A 148 -1.36 8.67 0.95
N THR A 149 -0.39 8.66 1.86
CA THR A 149 -0.55 8.16 3.23
C THR A 149 0.05 9.17 4.21
N ASN A 150 -0.67 9.51 5.29
CA ASN A 150 -0.15 10.40 6.34
C ASN A 150 0.70 9.67 7.39
N ILE A 151 0.58 8.34 7.44
CA ILE A 151 1.35 7.48 8.31
C ILE A 151 2.01 6.40 7.47
N PRO A 152 3.23 5.95 7.81
CA PRO A 152 3.85 4.82 7.13
C PRO A 152 2.97 3.57 7.19
N VAL A 153 2.89 2.86 6.06
CA VAL A 153 2.15 1.60 5.91
C VAL A 153 2.88 0.51 6.69
N GLU A 154 2.16 -0.34 7.44
CA GLU A 154 2.78 -1.41 8.24
C GLU A 154 3.47 -2.44 7.35
N ASN A 155 2.73 -2.96 6.35
CA ASN A 155 3.22 -4.02 5.47
C ASN A 155 3.09 -3.62 4.01
N VAL A 156 4.21 -3.66 3.28
CA VAL A 156 4.22 -3.35 1.84
C VAL A 156 4.79 -4.52 1.05
N ALA A 157 4.08 -4.96 0.03
CA ALA A 157 4.57 -5.92 -0.96
C ALA A 157 4.59 -5.26 -2.34
N VAL A 158 5.74 -5.26 -3.01
CA VAL A 158 5.93 -4.66 -4.33
C VAL A 158 6.36 -5.73 -5.33
N GLU A 159 5.59 -5.87 -6.40
CA GLU A 159 5.82 -6.80 -7.50
C GLU A 159 5.72 -6.06 -8.84
N ILE A 160 6.80 -5.45 -9.28
CA ILE A 160 6.94 -4.84 -10.61
C ILE A 160 7.46 -5.91 -11.58
N PRO A 161 6.65 -6.36 -12.57
CA PRO A 161 7.09 -7.36 -13.54
C PRO A 161 8.28 -6.84 -14.36
N GLY A 162 9.33 -7.66 -14.51
CA GLY A 162 10.60 -7.26 -15.12
C GLY A 162 10.58 -6.79 -16.59
N ARG A 163 9.41 -6.76 -17.26
CA ARG A 163 9.26 -6.13 -18.59
C ARG A 163 8.96 -4.62 -18.49
N ILE A 164 8.45 -4.16 -17.35
CA ILE A 164 8.35 -2.74 -17.02
C ILE A 164 9.64 -2.42 -16.29
N ALA A 165 10.68 -2.08 -17.04
CA ALA A 165 12.01 -1.74 -16.52
C ALA A 165 12.03 -0.39 -15.79
N GLU A 166 11.00 -0.12 -14.98
CA GLU A 166 11.01 1.00 -14.05
C GLU A 166 11.86 0.58 -12.87
N ARG A 167 12.96 1.33 -12.66
CA ARG A 167 13.78 1.23 -11.46
C ARG A 167 12.88 1.38 -10.24
N ILE A 168 13.16 0.62 -9.19
CA ILE A 168 12.43 0.79 -7.93
C ILE A 168 12.74 2.18 -7.39
N ASN A 169 11.69 2.96 -7.14
CA ASN A 169 11.87 4.28 -6.57
C ASN A 169 12.13 4.16 -5.06
N THR A 170 13.42 4.10 -4.73
CA THR A 170 13.96 3.97 -3.38
C THR A 170 13.59 5.14 -2.47
N GLU A 171 13.23 6.32 -3.00
CA GLU A 171 12.75 7.45 -2.19
C GLU A 171 11.46 7.05 -1.48
N ILE A 172 10.49 6.55 -2.24
CA ILE A 172 9.20 6.13 -1.73
C ILE A 172 9.30 4.87 -0.87
N VAL A 173 10.06 3.87 -1.33
CA VAL A 173 10.24 2.63 -0.56
C VAL A 173 10.89 2.94 0.79
N SER A 174 11.79 3.92 0.85
CA SER A 174 12.39 4.34 2.11
C SER A 174 11.39 5.00 3.05
N GLU A 175 10.40 5.76 2.56
CA GLU A 175 9.32 6.35 3.40
C GLU A 175 8.37 5.30 3.98
N TRP A 176 8.12 4.23 3.24
CA TRP A 176 7.23 3.15 3.66
C TRP A 176 7.78 2.26 4.77
N ASN A 177 9.08 2.35 5.08
CA ASN A 177 9.69 1.40 6.00
C ASN A 177 9.16 1.61 7.43
N ARG A 178 8.26 0.71 7.88
CA ARG A 178 7.67 0.69 9.22
C ARG A 178 7.76 -0.68 9.89
N GLU A 179 7.24 -1.74 9.27
CA GLU A 179 7.44 -3.11 9.78
C GLU A 179 8.14 -3.96 8.74
N SER A 180 7.49 -4.19 7.60
CA SER A 180 8.06 -5.03 6.56
C SER A 180 7.74 -4.55 5.15
N ILE A 181 8.78 -4.47 4.33
CA ILE A 181 8.68 -4.27 2.90
C ILE A 181 9.25 -5.50 2.20
N ARG A 182 8.49 -6.04 1.26
CA ARG A 182 8.92 -7.15 0.41
C ARG A 182 8.90 -6.75 -1.05
N ILE A 183 10.04 -6.82 -1.72
CA ILE A 183 10.21 -6.49 -3.13
C ILE A 183 10.50 -7.79 -3.89
N GLU A 184 9.52 -8.26 -4.66
CA GLU A 184 9.64 -9.48 -5.49
C GLU A 184 10.37 -9.21 -6.82
N SER A 185 10.47 -7.93 -7.20
CA SER A 185 11.24 -7.46 -8.35
C SER A 185 12.72 -7.44 -8.06
N TRP A 186 13.52 -7.67 -9.09
CA TRP A 186 14.98 -7.57 -8.99
C TRP A 186 15.41 -6.13 -8.67
N MET A 187 16.12 -5.96 -7.55
CA MET A 187 16.88 -4.76 -7.21
C MET A 187 18.36 -4.96 -7.57
N LYS A 188 18.97 -3.90 -8.09
CA LYS A 188 20.42 -3.80 -8.25
C LYS A 188 21.09 -3.44 -6.93
N SER A 189 22.37 -3.76 -6.78
CA SER A 189 23.13 -3.39 -5.58
C SER A 189 23.13 -1.88 -5.33
N GLU A 190 23.18 -1.06 -6.37
CA GLU A 190 23.13 0.39 -6.25
C GLU A 190 21.77 0.88 -5.72
N GLU A 191 20.67 0.23 -6.10
CA GLU A 191 19.33 0.57 -5.62
C GLU A 191 19.17 0.17 -4.14
N VAL A 192 19.69 -0.99 -3.75
CA VAL A 192 19.71 -1.41 -2.34
C VAL A 192 20.58 -0.47 -1.50
N ALA A 193 21.75 -0.07 -2.02
CA ALA A 193 22.63 0.87 -1.34
C ALA A 193 22.02 2.27 -1.21
N ASP A 194 21.34 2.77 -2.25
CA ASP A 194 20.62 4.04 -2.18
C ASP A 194 19.47 3.99 -1.17
N TYR A 195 18.73 2.88 -1.12
CA TYR A 195 17.73 2.65 -0.07
C TYR A 195 18.37 2.67 1.33
N CYS A 196 19.48 1.97 1.54
CA CYS A 196 20.20 1.96 2.82
C CYS A 196 20.62 3.38 3.24
N ASN A 197 21.15 4.17 2.31
CA ASN A 197 21.56 5.56 2.54
C ASN A 197 20.39 6.48 2.91
N LYS A 198 19.19 6.21 2.42
CA LYS A 198 17.98 6.96 2.79
C LYS A 198 17.48 6.54 4.17
N VAL A 199 17.37 5.24 4.43
CA VAL A 199 16.90 4.72 5.72
C VAL A 199 17.88 5.05 6.85
N SER A 200 19.20 5.01 6.61
CA SER A 200 20.19 5.32 7.65
C SER A 200 20.18 6.77 8.11
N LYS A 201 19.49 7.66 7.38
CA LYS A 201 19.31 9.08 7.74
C LYS A 201 18.01 9.32 8.51
N ARG A 202 17.16 8.30 8.65
CA ARG A 202 15.89 8.34 9.37
C ARG A 202 16.08 7.88 10.80
N THR A 203 15.81 8.76 11.77
CA THR A 203 15.84 8.42 13.21
C THR A 203 14.50 7.91 13.72
N ASP A 204 13.46 7.90 12.88
CA ASP A 204 12.11 7.45 13.22
C ASP A 204 11.82 6.00 12.83
N SER A 205 12.78 5.31 12.20
CA SER A 205 12.61 3.92 11.77
C SER A 205 12.60 2.99 12.99
N PRO A 206 11.51 2.25 13.28
CA PRO A 206 11.44 1.40 14.46
C PRO A 206 12.36 0.19 14.32
N ILE A 207 12.92 -0.27 15.44
CA ILE A 207 13.69 -1.53 15.49
C ILE A 207 12.80 -2.68 15.02
N GLY A 208 13.36 -3.56 14.17
CA GLY A 208 12.65 -4.64 13.50
C GLY A 208 12.12 -4.28 12.10
N SER A 209 12.19 -3.01 11.70
CA SER A 209 11.89 -2.56 10.34
C SER A 209 12.74 -3.31 9.31
N ARG A 210 12.11 -3.96 8.35
CA ARG A 210 12.80 -4.87 7.42
C ARG A 210 12.40 -4.66 5.96
N LEU A 211 13.38 -4.45 5.10
CA LEU A 211 13.25 -4.65 3.65
C LEU A 211 13.80 -6.04 3.29
N MET A 212 13.01 -6.82 2.56
CA MET A 212 13.45 -8.04 1.89
C MET A 212 13.30 -7.84 0.39
N ALA A 213 14.41 -7.80 -0.34
CA ALA A 213 14.40 -7.50 -1.76
C ALA A 213 15.09 -8.59 -2.57
N ARG A 214 14.48 -8.96 -3.70
CA ARG A 214 15.10 -9.88 -4.64
C ARG A 214 16.31 -9.22 -5.27
N HIS A 215 17.47 -9.85 -5.25
CA HIS A 215 18.75 -9.23 -5.61
C HIS A 215 19.53 -10.07 -6.63
N ASN A 216 19.95 -9.44 -7.72
CA ASN A 216 20.47 -10.12 -8.91
C ASN A 216 22.01 -10.24 -8.93
N SER A 217 22.69 -10.14 -7.80
CA SER A 217 24.15 -10.14 -7.74
C SER A 217 24.64 -10.85 -6.48
N PRO A 218 25.92 -11.26 -6.42
CA PRO A 218 26.52 -11.69 -5.16
C PRO A 218 26.37 -10.58 -4.11
N VAL A 219 26.00 -10.94 -2.88
CA VAL A 219 25.76 -9.97 -1.80
C VAL A 219 27.05 -9.25 -1.40
N GLU A 220 28.19 -9.88 -1.64
CA GLU A 220 29.54 -9.35 -1.39
C GLU A 220 29.78 -8.07 -2.18
N PHE A 221 29.30 -7.99 -3.43
CA PHE A 221 29.42 -6.76 -4.23
C PHE A 221 28.61 -5.60 -3.62
N LEU A 222 27.44 -5.91 -3.04
CA LEU A 222 26.68 -4.91 -2.30
C LEU A 222 27.43 -4.49 -1.02
N PHE A 223 28.05 -5.42 -0.30
CA PHE A 223 28.85 -5.08 0.88
C PHE A 223 30.01 -4.15 0.55
N ASP A 224 30.71 -4.37 -0.56
CA ASP A 224 31.80 -3.49 -1.01
C ASP A 224 31.30 -2.07 -1.34
N ILE A 225 30.12 -1.95 -1.97
CA ILE A 225 29.47 -0.66 -2.21
C ILE A 225 29.12 0.04 -0.89
N LEU A 226 28.52 -0.67 0.06
CA LEU A 226 28.13 -0.12 1.36
C LEU A 226 29.35 0.28 2.20
N HIS A 227 30.41 -0.52 2.16
CA HIS A 227 31.67 -0.19 2.83
C HIS A 227 32.27 1.10 2.26
N SER A 228 32.36 1.19 0.93
CA SER A 228 32.98 2.32 0.23
C SER A 228 32.17 3.62 0.36
N ASN A 229 30.84 3.55 0.27
CA ASN A 229 29.98 4.73 0.20
C ASN A 229 29.39 5.15 1.55
N MET A 230 29.30 4.23 2.51
CA MET A 230 28.57 4.45 3.77
C MET A 230 29.38 4.08 5.01
N ASN A 231 30.68 3.78 4.87
CA ASN A 231 31.55 3.31 5.95
C ASN A 231 30.97 2.09 6.69
N ALA A 232 30.25 1.22 5.98
CA ALA A 232 29.66 0.04 6.58
C ALA A 232 30.77 -0.89 7.11
N ARG A 233 30.59 -1.41 8.33
CA ARG A 233 31.52 -2.39 8.93
C ARG A 233 31.18 -3.79 8.45
N LYS A 234 32.20 -4.65 8.34
CA LYS A 234 32.01 -6.08 8.15
C LYS A 234 31.78 -6.73 9.52
N THR A 235 30.62 -7.36 9.67
CA THR A 235 30.13 -7.85 10.95
C THR A 235 29.44 -9.20 10.76
N VAL A 236 29.10 -9.85 11.86
CA VAL A 236 28.36 -11.11 11.91
C VAL A 236 27.08 -10.92 12.72
N LEU A 237 25.93 -11.25 12.10
CA LEU A 237 24.62 -11.23 12.73
C LEU A 237 24.01 -12.64 12.63
N ASN A 238 23.72 -13.26 13.77
CA ASN A 238 23.18 -14.63 13.84
C ASN A 238 24.00 -15.66 13.02
N GLY A 239 25.33 -15.54 13.06
CA GLY A 239 26.26 -16.41 12.34
C GLY A 239 26.39 -16.12 10.83
N ARG A 240 25.87 -14.99 10.34
CA ARG A 240 25.89 -14.59 8.94
C ARG A 240 26.73 -13.35 8.74
N GLU A 241 27.49 -13.30 7.66
CA GLU A 241 28.16 -12.06 7.25
C GLU A 241 27.15 -10.98 6.91
N CYS A 242 27.42 -9.77 7.38
CA CYS A 242 26.59 -8.61 7.16
C CYS A 242 27.44 -7.35 7.02
N ALA A 243 26.90 -6.38 6.28
CA ALA A 243 27.38 -5.01 6.29
C ALA A 243 26.54 -4.20 7.28
N THR A 244 27.18 -3.61 8.28
CA THR A 244 26.51 -2.84 9.35
C THR A 244 26.81 -1.36 9.23
N ILE A 245 25.75 -0.55 9.19
CA ILE A 245 25.82 0.91 9.12
C ILE A 245 25.26 1.48 10.43
N ALA A 246 26.00 2.38 11.07
CA ALA A 246 25.48 3.12 12.23
C ALA A 246 24.37 4.08 11.78
N ILE A 247 23.22 4.07 12.46
CA ILE A 247 22.19 5.09 12.28
C ILE A 247 22.38 6.16 13.37
N ASP A 248 22.32 5.73 14.63
CA ASP A 248 22.55 6.58 15.81
C ASP A 248 23.18 5.77 16.97
N GLU A 249 23.14 6.31 18.19
CA GLU A 249 23.67 5.68 19.40
C GLU A 249 22.89 4.42 19.82
N SER A 250 21.63 4.30 19.39
CA SER A 250 20.68 3.27 19.80
C SER A 250 20.33 2.28 18.69
N THR A 251 20.54 2.62 17.42
CA THR A 251 20.15 1.81 16.27
C THR A 251 21.24 1.66 15.21
N GLU A 252 21.19 0.56 14.47
CA GLU A 252 22.05 0.25 13.34
C GLU A 252 21.26 -0.44 12.21
N LEU A 253 21.77 -0.32 10.99
CA LEU A 253 21.21 -0.97 9.81
C LEU A 253 22.10 -2.15 9.42
N ASN A 254 21.53 -3.34 9.41
CA ASN A 254 22.20 -4.58 9.06
C ASN A 254 21.75 -5.06 7.69
N VAL A 255 22.70 -5.27 6.78
CA VAL A 255 22.44 -5.76 5.43
C VAL A 255 23.06 -7.15 5.26
N TYR A 256 22.26 -8.14 4.87
CA TYR A 256 22.70 -9.54 4.79
C TYR A 256 21.90 -10.37 3.80
N SER A 257 22.42 -11.54 3.38
CA SER A 257 21.70 -12.47 2.51
C SER A 257 20.65 -13.28 3.30
N SER A 258 19.49 -13.50 2.69
CA SER A 258 18.44 -14.34 3.28
C SER A 258 18.85 -15.82 3.27
N THR A 259 18.58 -16.52 4.37
CA THR A 259 18.80 -17.98 4.48
C THR A 259 17.75 -18.78 3.76
N ASP A 260 16.53 -18.27 3.72
CA ASP A 260 15.39 -19.02 3.21
C ASP A 260 15.38 -18.99 1.68
N ASN A 261 16.02 -17.97 1.09
CA ASN A 261 16.18 -17.82 -0.34
C ASN A 261 17.39 -16.94 -0.66
N HIS A 262 18.48 -17.55 -1.15
CA HIS A 262 19.73 -16.84 -1.47
C HIS A 262 19.60 -15.76 -2.56
N HIS A 263 18.46 -15.69 -3.25
CA HIS A 263 18.15 -14.60 -4.18
C HIS A 263 17.62 -13.34 -3.49
N TYR A 264 17.57 -13.30 -2.16
CA TYR A 264 17.10 -12.16 -1.40
C TYR A 264 18.20 -11.55 -0.55
N VAL A 265 18.26 -10.22 -0.58
CA VAL A 265 18.96 -9.41 0.41
C VAL A 265 17.94 -8.91 1.43
N VAL A 266 18.39 -8.82 2.67
CA VAL A 266 17.65 -8.29 3.79
C VAL A 266 18.37 -7.05 4.30
N VAL A 267 17.61 -5.99 4.50
CA VAL A 267 18.05 -4.77 5.19
C VAL A 267 17.16 -4.63 6.42
N GLU A 268 17.76 -4.61 7.60
CA GLU A 268 17.02 -4.62 8.88
C GLU A 268 17.54 -3.55 9.82
N VAL A 269 16.63 -2.81 10.45
CA VAL A 269 16.95 -1.88 11.54
C VAL A 269 17.01 -2.65 12.85
N CYS A 270 18.17 -2.67 13.49
CA CYS A 270 18.40 -3.37 14.76
C CYS A 270 18.81 -2.40 15.86
N ALA A 271 18.76 -2.87 17.12
CA ALA A 271 19.43 -2.16 18.21
C ALA A 271 20.94 -2.12 17.97
N ARG A 272 21.60 -1.04 18.40
CA ARG A 272 23.04 -0.88 18.26
C ARG A 272 23.80 -2.02 18.93
N GLY A 273 24.81 -2.57 18.26
CA GLY A 273 25.63 -3.66 18.78
C GLY A 273 24.97 -5.04 18.71
N THR A 274 23.91 -5.19 17.91
CA THR A 274 23.32 -6.51 17.65
C THR A 274 24.23 -7.33 16.74
N ALA A 275 24.85 -6.69 15.74
CA ALA A 275 25.87 -7.33 14.90
C ALA A 275 27.26 -7.18 15.53
N VAL A 276 28.03 -8.27 15.57
CA VAL A 276 29.38 -8.31 16.16
C VAL A 276 30.43 -8.12 15.07
N ASP A 277 31.49 -7.35 15.32
CA ASP A 277 32.57 -7.18 14.34
C ASP A 277 33.19 -8.53 13.97
N GLN A 278 33.44 -8.73 12.67
CA GLN A 278 34.10 -9.94 12.18
C GLN A 278 35.59 -9.87 12.56
N VAL A 279 36.05 -10.80 13.41
CA VAL A 279 37.44 -10.91 13.90
C VAL A 279 38.32 -11.61 12.87
#